data_AF-A0A836CK27-F1
#
_entry.id   AF-A0A836CK27-F1
#
_cell.length_a   1.000
_cell.length_b   1.000
_cell.length_c   1.000
_cell.angle_alpha   90.00
_cell.angle_beta   90.00
_cell.angle_gamma   90.00
#
_symmetry.space_group_name_H-M   'P 1'
#
loop_
_entity.id
_entity.type
_entity.pdbx_description
1 polymer ?
#
loop_
_entity_poly.entity_id
_entity_poly.type
_entity_poly.pdbx_seq_one_letter_code
_entity_poly.pdbx_strand_id
1 'polypeptide(L)'
;LDTKKIAKGQDRRTTIMIRNIPNKYTQAMLLQEIDANFRGGYDFFYLPIDFKNRCNVGYAFINFIDFRRIVSFTREFHGQRWRNFNSEKVCAISYARIQGKASMISRFQNSSLMEKDGEYRPLLF
;
A
#
# COMPACT_ATOMS: atom_id res chain seq x y z
N LEU A 1 3.03 11.75 8.32
CA LEU A 1 2.11 10.83 9.01
C LEU A 1 2.48 10.90 10.48
N ASP A 2 1.55 11.24 11.36
CA ASP A 2 1.84 11.42 12.79
C ASP A 2 1.18 10.29 13.58
N THR A 3 1.97 9.29 13.96
CA THR A 3 1.49 8.11 14.69
C THR A 3 0.93 8.44 16.07
N LYS A 4 1.33 9.56 16.68
CA LYS A 4 0.82 10.00 17.99
C LYS A 4 -0.62 10.51 17.86
N LYS A 5 -0.92 11.27 16.80
CA LYS A 5 -2.29 11.73 16.52
C LYS A 5 -3.23 10.59 16.17
N ILE A 6 -2.75 9.60 15.42
CA ILE A 6 -3.50 8.36 15.12
C ILE A 6 -3.80 7.59 16.41
N ALA A 7 -2.79 7.37 17.26
CA ALA A 7 -2.97 6.65 18.53
C ALA A 7 -3.97 7.32 19.47
N LYS A 8 -4.05 8.67 19.45
CA LYS A 8 -5.03 9.45 20.21
C LYS A 8 -6.42 9.56 19.53
N GLY A 9 -6.60 8.98 18.34
CA GLY A 9 -7.85 9.06 17.58
C GLY A 9 -8.14 10.42 16.93
N GLN A 10 -7.17 11.34 16.93
CA GLN A 10 -7.30 12.67 16.33
C GLN A 10 -7.12 12.66 14.80
N ASP A 11 -6.45 11.62 14.28
CA ASP A 11 -6.32 11.38 12.84
C ASP A 11 -6.87 9.99 12.52
N ARG A 12 -7.99 9.96 11.79
CA ARG A 12 -8.76 8.74 11.47
C ARG A 12 -8.66 8.33 10.01
N ARG A 13 -7.71 8.91 9.28
CA ARG A 13 -7.42 8.54 7.89
C ARG A 13 -6.92 7.09 7.82
N THR A 14 -7.43 6.35 6.85
CA THR A 14 -7.24 4.90 6.74
C THR A 14 -6.33 4.48 5.58
N THR A 15 -6.09 5.37 4.61
CA THR A 15 -5.34 5.01 3.41
C THR A 15 -3.92 5.55 3.45
N ILE A 16 -2.94 4.67 3.25
CA ILE A 16 -1.54 5.05 3.18
C ILE A 16 -0.94 4.72 1.82
N MET A 17 0.12 5.45 1.50
CA MET A 17 1.01 5.21 0.38
C MET A 17 2.31 4.64 0.93
N ILE A 18 2.66 3.46 0.44
CA ILE A 18 3.93 2.79 0.71
C ILE A 18 4.86 3.17 -0.45
N ARG A 19 6.03 3.73 -0.14
CA ARG A 19 7.00 4.24 -1.12
C ARG A 19 8.33 3.51 -1.00
N ASN A 20 9.16 3.68 -2.03
CA ASN A 20 10.48 3.08 -2.17
C ASN A 20 10.43 1.55 -2.23
N ILE A 21 9.42 0.98 -2.86
CA ILE A 21 9.30 -0.47 -3.08
C ILE A 21 10.34 -0.88 -4.16
N PRO A 22 11.06 -2.00 -4.00
CA PRO A 22 11.97 -2.50 -5.02
C PRO A 22 11.16 -2.96 -6.24
N ASN A 23 11.58 -2.58 -7.45
CA ASN A 23 10.79 -2.72 -8.68
C ASN A 23 10.46 -4.19 -9.03
N LYS A 24 11.20 -5.16 -8.47
CA LYS A 24 10.99 -6.60 -8.63
C LYS A 24 9.84 -7.17 -7.79
N TYR A 25 9.33 -6.42 -6.80
CA TYR A 25 8.18 -6.87 -6.02
C TYR A 25 6.93 -6.96 -6.91
N THR A 26 6.26 -8.11 -6.84
CA THR A 26 4.92 -8.30 -7.39
C THR A 26 3.86 -7.98 -6.34
N GLN A 27 2.59 -7.89 -6.75
CA GLN A 27 1.47 -7.73 -5.82
C GLN A 27 1.48 -8.84 -4.77
N ALA A 28 1.60 -10.10 -5.20
CA ALA A 28 1.61 -11.27 -4.34
C ALA A 28 2.77 -11.26 -3.34
N MET A 29 3.99 -10.91 -3.78
CA MET A 29 5.16 -10.84 -2.90
C MET A 29 5.00 -9.76 -1.82
N LEU A 30 4.49 -8.58 -2.19
CA LEU A 30 4.29 -7.50 -1.24
C LEU A 30 3.17 -7.83 -0.25
N LEU A 31 2.08 -8.42 -0.73
CA LEU A 31 0.98 -8.88 0.12
C LEU A 31 1.42 -9.98 1.08
N GLN A 32 2.23 -10.95 0.63
CA GLN A 32 2.76 -12.00 1.50
C GLN A 32 3.59 -11.42 2.66
N GLU A 33 4.38 -10.38 2.41
CA GLU A 33 5.17 -9.72 3.46
C GLU A 33 4.27 -8.92 4.43
N ILE A 34 3.23 -8.26 3.92
CA ILE A 34 2.24 -7.52 4.73
C ILE A 34 1.37 -8.48 5.56
N ASP A 35 0.94 -9.59 4.97
CA ASP A 35 0.02 -10.56 5.58
C ASP A 35 0.63 -11.30 6.76
N ALA A 36 1.96 -11.28 6.91
CA ALA A 36 2.63 -11.85 8.07
C ALA A 36 2.06 -11.30 9.40
N ASN A 37 1.73 -9.99 9.45
CA ASN A 37 1.23 -9.33 10.66
C ASN A 37 -0.06 -8.52 10.45
N PHE A 38 -0.51 -8.33 9.21
CA PHE A 38 -1.64 -7.43 8.89
C PHE A 38 -2.76 -8.07 8.08
N ARG A 39 -2.74 -9.40 7.91
CA ARG A 39 -3.79 -10.13 7.18
C ARG A 39 -5.18 -9.83 7.73
N GLY A 40 -6.12 -9.55 6.83
CA GLY A 40 -7.50 -9.18 7.18
C GLY A 40 -7.65 -7.81 7.86
N GLY A 41 -6.58 -7.01 7.91
CA GLY A 41 -6.60 -5.66 8.50
C GLY A 41 -6.91 -4.53 7.51
N TYR A 42 -7.05 -4.86 6.23
CA TYR A 42 -7.19 -3.92 5.12
C TYR A 42 -8.22 -4.44 4.12
N ASP A 43 -8.87 -3.53 3.39
CA ASP A 43 -9.99 -3.81 2.48
C ASP A 43 -9.73 -3.37 1.04
N PHE A 44 -8.55 -2.79 0.79
CA PHE A 44 -8.08 -2.32 -0.51
C PHE A 44 -6.56 -2.38 -0.56
N PHE A 45 -6.01 -2.90 -1.66
CA PHE A 45 -4.59 -2.85 -1.97
C PHE A 45 -4.39 -2.58 -3.46
N TYR A 46 -3.36 -1.80 -3.81
CA TYR A 46 -2.99 -1.58 -5.20
C TYR A 46 -1.50 -1.28 -5.35
N LEU A 47 -0.83 -2.05 -6.20
CA LEU A 47 0.56 -1.83 -6.62
C LEU A 47 0.59 -1.56 -8.14
N PRO A 48 0.72 -0.30 -8.58
CA PRO A 48 0.82 0.00 -10.00
C PRO A 48 2.06 -0.62 -10.64
N ILE A 49 1.85 -1.22 -11.82
CA ILE A 49 2.89 -1.86 -12.64
C ILE A 49 3.12 -1.05 -13.91
N ASP A 50 4.38 -0.80 -14.22
CA ASP A 50 4.80 -0.31 -15.53
C ASP A 50 4.80 -1.48 -16.51
N PHE A 51 3.86 -1.45 -17.45
CA PHE A 51 3.66 -2.49 -18.46
C PHE A 51 4.83 -2.62 -19.44
N LYS A 52 5.54 -1.51 -19.71
CA LYS A 52 6.66 -1.53 -20.66
C LYS A 52 7.85 -2.27 -20.08
N ASN A 53 8.14 -2.00 -18.80
CA ASN A 53 9.29 -2.56 -18.09
C ASN A 53 8.96 -3.81 -17.25
N ARG A 54 7.67 -4.19 -17.19
CA ARG A 54 7.14 -5.31 -16.38
C ARG A 54 7.58 -5.27 -14.92
N CYS A 55 7.61 -4.08 -14.34
CA CYS A 55 8.07 -3.85 -12.97
C CYS A 55 7.16 -2.87 -12.24
N ASN A 56 7.12 -2.90 -10.91
CA ASN A 56 6.33 -1.90 -10.19
C ASN A 56 6.96 -0.50 -10.29
N VAL A 57 6.14 0.53 -10.11
CA VAL A 57 6.55 1.95 -10.18
C VAL A 57 7.16 2.48 -8.87
N GLY A 58 7.43 1.60 -7.89
CA GLY A 58 8.11 1.93 -6.64
C GLY A 58 7.21 2.42 -5.51
N TYR A 59 5.88 2.39 -5.68
CA TYR A 59 4.92 2.70 -4.62
C TYR A 59 3.64 1.86 -4.72
N ALA A 60 2.95 1.72 -3.60
CA ALA A 60 1.66 1.03 -3.48
C ALA A 60 0.70 1.83 -2.59
N PHE A 61 -0.58 1.51 -2.69
CA PHE A 61 -1.64 2.03 -1.83
C PHE A 61 -2.31 0.90 -1.07
N ILE A 62 -2.62 1.14 0.21
CA ILE A 62 -3.37 0.20 1.04
C ILE A 62 -4.35 1.00 1.91
N ASN A 63 -5.60 0.54 1.99
CA ASN A 63 -6.61 1.09 2.90
C ASN A 63 -6.84 0.12 4.05
N PHE A 64 -6.58 0.56 5.27
CA PHE A 64 -6.87 -0.21 6.47
C PHE A 64 -8.34 -0.09 6.86
N ILE A 65 -8.92 -1.16 7.38
CA ILE A 65 -10.28 -1.15 7.94
C ILE A 65 -10.32 -0.29 9.21
N ASP A 66 -9.29 -0.42 10.04
CA ASP A 66 -9.10 0.40 11.25
C ASP A 66 -7.83 1.24 11.14
N PHE A 67 -7.99 2.57 11.22
CA PHE A 67 -6.88 3.54 11.21
C PHE A 67 -5.83 3.26 12.28
N ARG A 68 -6.19 2.60 13.39
CA ARG A 68 -5.25 2.25 14.47
C ARG A 68 -4.17 1.28 13.99
N ARG A 69 -4.47 0.42 13.00
CA ARG A 69 -3.48 -0.52 12.42
C ARG A 69 -2.34 0.19 11.70
N ILE A 70 -2.54 1.44 11.27
CA ILE A 70 -1.48 2.24 10.64
C ILE A 70 -0.33 2.48 11.60
N VAL A 71 -0.57 2.56 12.92
CA VAL A 71 0.49 2.78 13.91
C VAL A 71 1.46 1.60 13.94
N SER A 72 0.94 0.37 14.07
CA SER A 72 1.76 -0.83 14.05
C SER A 72 2.41 -1.05 12.68
N PHE A 73 1.68 -0.81 11.60
CA PHE A 73 2.21 -0.92 10.23
C PHE A 73 3.37 0.04 9.98
N THR A 74 3.22 1.30 10.40
CA THR A 74 4.28 2.30 10.29
C THR A 74 5.49 1.90 11.12
N ARG A 75 5.30 1.40 12.35
CA ARG A 75 6.42 0.95 13.19
C ARG A 75 7.19 -0.22 12.58
N GLU A 76 6.51 -1.13 11.91
CA GLU A 76 7.13 -2.33 11.34
C GLU A 76 7.81 -2.08 10.00
N PHE A 77 7.24 -1.23 9.14
CA PHE A 77 7.74 -1.04 7.78
C PHE A 77 8.46 0.30 7.57
N HIS A 78 8.07 1.37 8.25
CA HIS A 78 8.64 2.69 7.97
C HIS A 78 10.10 2.76 8.44
N GLY A 79 10.98 3.23 7.56
CA GLY A 79 12.41 3.32 7.85
C GLY A 79 13.14 1.98 7.83
N GLN A 80 12.45 0.87 7.50
CA GLN A 80 13.05 -0.44 7.36
C GLN A 80 13.47 -0.74 5.93
N ARG A 81 14.50 -1.57 5.77
CA ARG A 81 14.89 -2.12 4.47
C ARG A 81 13.94 -3.27 4.10
N TRP A 82 13.72 -3.44 2.81
CA TRP A 82 12.97 -4.58 2.29
C TRP A 82 13.74 -5.87 2.49
N ARG A 83 13.05 -6.93 2.96
CA ARG A 83 13.68 -8.21 3.27
C ARG A 83 14.16 -8.95 2.02
N ASN A 84 13.50 -8.72 0.88
CA ASN A 84 13.79 -9.43 -0.36
C ASN A 84 14.73 -8.63 -1.28
N PHE A 85 15.44 -9.37 -2.14
CA PHE A 85 16.27 -8.85 -3.25
C PHE A 85 17.49 -8.00 -2.85
N ASN A 86 17.96 -8.10 -1.60
CA ASN A 86 19.09 -7.32 -1.08
C ASN A 86 18.98 -5.82 -1.37
N SER A 87 17.75 -5.29 -1.40
CA SER A 87 17.53 -3.91 -1.80
C SER A 87 18.11 -2.95 -0.75
N GLU A 88 18.77 -1.90 -1.21
CA GLU A 88 19.18 -0.77 -0.36
C GLU A 88 18.03 0.21 -0.12
N LYS A 89 16.89 0.03 -0.81
CA LYS A 89 15.73 0.89 -0.63
C LYS A 89 15.18 0.75 0.79
N VAL A 90 14.86 1.91 1.37
CA VAL A 90 14.24 2.03 2.69
C VAL A 90 12.78 2.40 2.52
N CYS A 91 11.87 1.58 3.06
CA CYS A 91 10.44 1.77 2.96
C CYS A 91 10.00 3.09 3.63
N ALA A 92 9.25 3.90 2.88
CA ALA A 92 8.73 5.17 3.35
C ALA A 92 7.20 5.17 3.33
N ILE A 93 6.58 5.52 4.45
CA ILE A 93 5.11 5.51 4.59
C ILE A 93 4.62 6.93 4.75
N SER A 94 3.58 7.26 4.00
CA SER A 94 2.89 8.54 4.08
C SER A 94 1.39 8.34 3.89
N TYR A 95 0.56 9.31 4.28
CA TYR A 95 -0.83 9.27 3.88
C TYR A 95 -0.97 9.35 2.37
N ALA A 96 -1.90 8.58 1.82
CA ALA A 96 -2.30 8.75 0.44
C ALA A 96 -3.05 10.08 0.27
N ARG A 97 -2.93 10.72 -0.90
CA ARG A 97 -3.69 11.94 -1.21
C ARG A 97 -5.20 11.68 -1.23
N ILE A 98 -5.59 10.52 -1.75
CA ILE A 98 -6.97 10.03 -1.75
C ILE A 98 -7.15 9.15 -0.51
N GLN A 99 -8.28 9.29 0.17
CA GLN A 99 -8.58 8.58 1.41
C GLN A 99 -9.88 7.79 1.27
N GLY A 100 -9.90 6.59 1.84
CA GLY A 100 -11.03 5.67 1.85
C GLY A 100 -11.10 4.75 0.62
N LYS A 101 -11.61 3.52 0.84
CA LYS A 101 -11.83 2.50 -0.19
C LYS A 101 -12.68 3.03 -1.36
N ALA A 102 -13.81 3.68 -1.07
CA ALA A 102 -14.72 4.18 -2.11
C ALA A 102 -14.06 5.20 -3.04
N SER A 103 -13.33 6.17 -2.49
CA SER A 103 -12.62 7.17 -3.29
C SER A 103 -11.45 6.57 -4.06
N MET A 104 -10.76 5.57 -3.51
CA MET A 104 -9.76 4.81 -4.24
C MET A 104 -10.37 4.06 -5.42
N ILE A 105 -11.43 3.28 -5.20
CA ILE A 105 -12.15 2.55 -6.26
C ILE A 105 -12.60 3.52 -7.37
N SER A 106 -13.24 4.63 -7.02
CA SER A 106 -13.71 5.63 -7.99
C SER A 106 -12.55 6.21 -8.81
N ARG A 107 -11.41 6.51 -8.18
CA ARG A 107 -10.22 6.99 -8.90
C ARG A 107 -9.72 5.96 -9.92
N PHE A 108 -9.72 4.68 -9.57
CA PHE A 108 -9.24 3.61 -10.45
C PHE A 108 -10.25 3.25 -11.54
N GLN A 109 -11.55 3.28 -11.26
CA GLN A 109 -12.60 3.10 -12.27
C GLN A 109 -12.55 4.19 -13.36
N ASN A 110 -12.22 5.42 -12.97
CA ASN A 110 -12.04 6.53 -13.90
C ASN A 110 -10.67 6.54 -14.61
N SER A 111 -9.85 5.53 -14.39
CA SER A 111 -8.56 5.36 -15.08
C SER A 111 -8.65 4.18 -16.04
N SER A 112 -7.92 4.24 -17.16
CA SER A 112 -7.85 3.19 -18.20
C SER A 112 -7.23 1.85 -17.74
N LEU A 113 -7.11 1.64 -16.43
CA LEU A 113 -6.59 0.41 -15.81
C LEU A 113 -7.61 -0.73 -15.78
N MET A 114 -8.91 -0.43 -15.92
CA MET A 114 -9.99 -1.44 -15.95
C MET A 114 -9.96 -2.31 -17.21
N GLU A 115 -9.34 -1.85 -18.29
CA GLU A 115 -9.22 -2.58 -19.57
C GLU A 115 -8.07 -3.60 -19.57
N LYS A 116 -7.30 -3.69 -18.47
CA LYS A 116 -6.08 -4.51 -18.40
C LYS A 116 -6.27 -5.79 -17.57
N ASP A 117 -5.34 -6.72 -17.77
CA ASP A 117 -5.28 -8.04 -17.11
C ASP A 117 -5.48 -7.97 -15.59
N GLY A 118 -6.12 -9.01 -15.03
CA GLY A 118 -6.58 -9.05 -13.64
C GLY A 118 -5.47 -8.85 -12.60
N GLU A 119 -4.26 -9.30 -12.89
CA GLU A 119 -3.09 -9.18 -11.99
C GLU A 119 -2.54 -7.75 -11.84
N TYR A 120 -3.06 -6.79 -12.61
CA TYR A 120 -2.68 -5.39 -12.56
C TYR A 120 -3.75 -4.47 -11.97
N ARG A 121 -4.86 -5.07 -11.51
CA ARG A 121 -5.98 -4.34 -10.92
C ARG A 121 -5.78 -4.17 -9.41
N PRO A 122 -6.44 -3.18 -8.79
CA PRO A 122 -6.59 -3.14 -7.36
C PRO A 122 -7.24 -4.41 -6.82
N LEU A 123 -6.73 -4.89 -5.68
CA LEU A 123 -7.29 -6.00 -4.95
C LEU A 123 -8.23 -5.46 -3.87
N LEU A 124 -9.43 -6.04 -3.83
CA LEU A 124 -10.47 -5.71 -2.88
C LEU A 124 -10.68 -6.91 -1.96
N PHE A 125 -10.78 -6.64 -0.67
CA PHE A 125 -11.05 -7.62 0.38
C PHE A 125 -12.31 -7.24 1.15
#